data_AF-A0AAV2ZDL5-F1
#
_entry.id   AF-A0AAV2ZDL5-F1
#
_cell.length_a   1.000
_cell.length_b   1.000
_cell.length_c   1.000
_cell.angle_alpha   90.00
_cell.angle_beta   90.00
_cell.angle_gamma   90.00
#
_symmetry.space_group_name_H-M   'P 1'
#
loop_
_entity.id
_entity.type
_entity.pdbx_description
1 polymer ?
#
loop_
_entity_poly.entity_id
_entity_poly.type
_entity_poly.pdbx_seq_one_letter_code
_entity_poly.pdbx_strand_id
1 'polypeptide(L)'
;MRGKFLQIFIFISFSCINTAWACAAEEMKATAEVHKKLGTAIQQDAIKPTNQILEEHDKRRKKLDNEVDKMANAVLNNWKQQIKIKKKLMDHTKKHEVLFHHVENENTKQPLSEKDRQKLLNKLKKSTEVLTKTDDDYYQENINGQSVRMKWESVLESCYQSIQDLEKERIQVLSHILTLYNQHVSSYGQTLSACQNQIDQAIKNIDVENDIQAFMEETTIFTEDSKSEFLLLDYYEEDGSASMDHERRIASIRGKLERLQTDIDKADKDRDGLEKMMRAYKENPAFSDLKNEEETAILLEETSLKINLLEANYFKLSLTLAELQQQSPPTHLCSERMVKWKEKGCQHCSVQVSRSINSSKLRRTSTRRISSRSSGYSNSSTRNYAMESDEMDFPSKPPRGLTKR
;
A
#
# COMPACT_ATOMS: atom_id res chain seq x y z
N MET A 1 30.76 -27.70 -8.15
CA MET A 1 29.34 -27.85 -7.72
C MET A 1 28.73 -26.57 -7.15
N ARG A 2 29.34 -25.87 -6.18
CA ARG A 2 28.75 -24.65 -5.55
C ARG A 2 28.31 -23.52 -6.52
N GLY A 3 29.05 -23.26 -7.60
CA GLY A 3 28.70 -22.20 -8.56
C GLY A 3 27.44 -22.48 -9.41
N LYS A 4 27.17 -23.75 -9.73
CA LYS A 4 26.02 -24.15 -10.57
C LYS A 4 24.68 -23.92 -9.86
N PHE A 5 24.62 -24.17 -8.55
CA PHE A 5 23.40 -23.92 -7.76
C PHE A 5 23.08 -22.45 -7.59
N LEU A 6 24.08 -21.58 -7.45
CA LEU A 6 23.87 -20.13 -7.33
C LEU A 6 23.22 -19.55 -8.60
N GLN A 7 23.66 -20.01 -9.78
CA GLN A 7 23.10 -19.58 -11.06
C GLN A 7 21.62 -19.99 -11.21
N ILE A 8 21.25 -21.19 -10.75
CA ILE A 8 19.85 -21.65 -10.70
C ILE A 8 18.98 -20.77 -9.79
N PHE A 9 19.50 -20.37 -8.62
CA PHE A 9 18.75 -19.48 -7.72
C PHE A 9 18.54 -18.08 -8.30
N ILE A 10 19.54 -17.55 -9.02
CA ILE A 10 19.39 -16.28 -9.74
C ILE A 10 18.32 -16.42 -10.82
N PHE A 11 18.31 -17.51 -11.57
CA PHE A 11 17.29 -17.73 -12.59
C PHE A 11 15.87 -17.80 -12.01
N ILE A 12 15.68 -18.53 -10.90
CA ILE A 12 14.39 -18.60 -10.21
C ILE A 12 13.88 -17.21 -9.85
N SER A 13 14.77 -16.25 -9.52
CA SER A 13 14.38 -14.88 -9.22
C SER A 13 13.72 -14.11 -10.37
N PHE A 14 13.87 -14.59 -11.62
CA PHE A 14 13.25 -14.02 -12.83
C PHE A 14 11.97 -14.74 -13.27
N SER A 15 11.45 -15.66 -12.47
CA SER A 15 10.22 -16.38 -12.78
C SER A 15 9.00 -15.45 -12.86
N CYS A 16 7.96 -15.87 -13.57
CA CYS A 16 6.76 -15.06 -13.73
C CYS A 16 6.07 -14.80 -12.38
N ILE A 17 6.13 -15.74 -11.43
CA ILE A 17 5.62 -15.56 -10.07
C ILE A 17 6.40 -14.47 -9.30
N ASN A 18 7.72 -14.39 -9.47
CA ASN A 18 8.53 -13.35 -8.84
C ASN A 18 8.27 -11.98 -9.47
N THR A 19 8.07 -11.96 -10.79
CA THR A 19 7.64 -10.74 -11.51
C THR A 19 6.27 -10.26 -11.00
N ALA A 20 5.32 -11.15 -10.77
CA ALA A 20 4.01 -10.80 -10.23
C ALA A 20 4.10 -10.24 -8.80
N TRP A 21 4.93 -10.84 -7.94
CA TRP A 21 5.18 -10.31 -6.59
C TRP A 21 5.91 -8.96 -6.60
N ALA A 22 6.86 -8.76 -7.52
CA ALA A 22 7.54 -7.49 -7.70
C ALA A 22 6.55 -6.39 -8.12
N CYS A 23 5.71 -6.67 -9.12
CA CYS A 23 4.61 -5.78 -9.54
C CYS A 23 3.69 -5.44 -8.37
N ALA A 24 3.22 -6.44 -7.61
CA ALA A 24 2.37 -6.20 -6.44
C ALA A 24 3.04 -5.29 -5.40
N ALA A 25 4.33 -5.49 -5.13
CA ALA A 25 5.08 -4.65 -4.20
C ALA A 25 5.24 -3.20 -4.71
N GLU A 26 5.42 -3.00 -6.02
CA GLU A 26 5.47 -1.68 -6.63
C GLU A 26 4.11 -0.96 -6.57
N GLU A 27 3.02 -1.65 -6.90
CA GLU A 27 1.67 -1.10 -6.85
C GLU A 27 1.21 -0.79 -5.41
N MET A 28 1.67 -1.56 -4.41
CA MET A 28 1.49 -1.22 -2.99
C MET A 28 2.20 0.09 -2.62
N LYS A 29 3.43 0.31 -3.10
CA LYS A 29 4.15 1.59 -2.90
C LYS A 29 3.43 2.74 -3.60
N ALA A 30 2.97 2.53 -4.83
CA ALA A 30 2.20 3.52 -5.58
C ALA A 30 0.91 3.90 -4.83
N THR A 31 0.19 2.91 -4.30
CA THR A 31 -1.01 3.12 -3.48
C THR A 31 -0.73 3.96 -2.24
N ALA A 32 0.37 3.69 -1.52
CA ALA A 32 0.78 4.48 -0.36
C ALA A 32 1.07 5.95 -0.73
N GLU A 33 1.75 6.19 -1.84
CA GLU A 33 2.00 7.56 -2.34
C GLU A 33 0.71 8.27 -2.76
N VAL A 34 -0.26 7.55 -3.32
CA VAL A 34 -1.57 8.09 -3.69
C VAL A 34 -2.36 8.53 -2.45
N HIS A 35 -2.34 7.75 -1.37
CA HIS A 35 -2.92 8.17 -0.08
C HIS A 35 -2.25 9.43 0.48
N LYS A 36 -0.92 9.49 0.44
CA LYS A 36 -0.15 10.65 0.90
C LYS A 36 -0.46 11.91 0.09
N LYS A 37 -0.59 11.78 -1.23
CA LYS A 37 -1.00 12.86 -2.13
C LYS A 37 -2.40 13.35 -1.80
N LEU A 38 -3.37 12.44 -1.62
CA LEU A 38 -4.74 12.81 -1.24
C LEU A 38 -4.77 13.58 0.10
N GLY A 39 -4.07 13.08 1.12
CA GLY A 39 -4.00 13.75 2.42
C GLY A 39 -3.40 15.16 2.31
N THR A 40 -2.34 15.30 1.50
CA THR A 40 -1.70 16.60 1.25
C THR A 40 -2.64 17.55 0.52
N ALA A 41 -3.34 17.07 -0.50
CA ALA A 41 -4.29 17.87 -1.27
C ALA A 41 -5.46 18.36 -0.41
N ILE A 42 -6.07 17.49 0.40
CA ILE A 42 -7.14 17.89 1.34
C ILE A 42 -6.62 18.94 2.33
N GLN A 43 -5.41 18.76 2.86
CA GLN A 43 -4.82 19.72 3.80
C GLN A 43 -4.57 21.10 3.16
N GLN A 44 -4.10 21.14 1.92
CA GLN A 44 -3.76 22.37 1.21
C GLN A 44 -4.97 23.08 0.61
N ASP A 45 -5.90 22.33 0.04
CA ASP A 45 -6.96 22.89 -0.80
C ASP A 45 -8.30 23.00 -0.07
N ALA A 46 -8.50 22.26 1.04
CA ALA A 46 -9.72 22.33 1.83
C ALA A 46 -9.50 22.92 3.22
N ILE A 47 -8.58 22.34 4.01
CA ILE A 47 -8.43 22.72 5.41
C ILE A 47 -7.83 24.12 5.57
N LYS A 48 -6.70 24.41 4.89
CA LYS A 48 -6.06 25.73 4.99
C LYS A 48 -6.97 26.88 4.52
N PRO A 49 -7.64 26.81 3.36
CA PRO A 49 -8.51 27.90 2.90
C PRO A 49 -9.73 28.09 3.80
N THR A 50 -10.29 27.01 4.35
CA THR A 50 -11.41 27.09 5.31
C THR A 50 -11.01 27.83 6.58
N ASN A 51 -9.82 27.55 7.12
CA ASN A 51 -9.33 28.26 8.31
C ASN A 51 -9.05 29.73 8.00
N GLN A 52 -8.46 30.02 6.85
CA GLN A 52 -8.15 31.39 6.44
C GLN A 52 -9.42 32.24 6.33
N ILE A 53 -10.46 31.76 5.63
CA ILE A 53 -11.70 32.53 5.48
C ILE A 53 -12.42 32.72 6.83
N LEU A 54 -12.36 31.72 7.71
CA LEU A 54 -12.94 31.81 9.05
C LEU A 54 -12.28 32.91 9.89
N GLU A 55 -10.95 33.00 9.86
CA GLU A 55 -10.21 34.07 10.55
C GLU A 55 -10.48 35.45 9.96
N GLU A 56 -10.53 35.56 8.63
CA GLU A 56 -10.81 36.82 7.94
C GLU A 56 -12.22 37.32 8.22
N HIS A 57 -13.22 36.42 8.19
CA HIS A 57 -14.61 36.75 8.50
C HIS A 57 -14.79 37.15 9.97
N ASP A 58 -14.12 36.47 10.91
CA ASP A 58 -14.19 36.85 12.33
C ASP A 58 -13.62 38.26 12.58
N LYS A 59 -12.50 38.60 11.91
CA LYS A 59 -11.92 39.96 11.98
C LYS A 59 -12.85 41.01 11.39
N ARG A 60 -13.48 40.74 10.25
CA ARG A 60 -14.42 41.68 9.61
C ARG A 60 -15.69 41.84 10.46
N ARG A 61 -16.28 40.75 10.94
CA ARG A 61 -17.45 40.76 11.85
C ARG A 61 -17.22 41.63 13.08
N LYS A 62 -16.08 41.48 13.78
CA LYS A 62 -15.74 42.30 14.95
C LYS A 62 -15.71 43.80 14.65
N LYS A 63 -15.26 44.20 13.45
CA LYS A 63 -15.26 45.61 13.03
C LYS A 63 -16.69 46.13 12.87
N LEU A 64 -17.55 45.35 12.20
CA LEU A 64 -18.96 45.68 12.01
C LEU A 64 -19.70 45.78 13.35
N ASP A 65 -19.49 44.83 14.27
CA ASP A 65 -20.08 44.84 15.61
C ASP A 65 -19.73 46.14 16.35
N ASN A 66 -18.45 46.55 16.34
CA ASN A 66 -17.99 47.79 16.96
C ASN A 66 -18.62 49.05 16.35
N GLU A 67 -18.79 49.08 15.03
CA GLU A 67 -19.42 50.23 14.33
C GLU A 67 -20.90 50.36 14.68
N VAL A 68 -21.62 49.23 14.70
CA VAL A 68 -23.03 49.17 15.10
C VAL A 68 -23.19 49.60 16.55
N ASP A 69 -22.37 49.09 17.47
CA ASP A 69 -22.41 49.45 18.89
C ASP A 69 -22.13 50.93 19.12
N LYS A 70 -21.15 51.49 18.40
CA LYS A 70 -20.83 52.92 18.48
C LYS A 70 -22.02 53.78 18.08
N MET A 71 -22.69 53.44 16.98
CA MET A 71 -23.83 54.21 16.48
C MET A 71 -25.09 54.00 17.32
N ALA A 72 -25.34 52.80 17.82
CA ALA A 72 -26.43 52.52 18.75
C ALA A 72 -26.28 53.35 20.04
N ASN A 73 -25.06 53.47 20.57
CA ASN A 73 -24.76 54.31 21.72
C ASN A 73 -24.98 55.80 21.43
N ALA A 74 -24.65 56.28 20.22
CA ALA A 74 -24.90 57.66 19.81
C ALA A 74 -26.41 57.98 19.79
N VAL A 75 -27.23 57.09 19.22
CA VAL A 75 -28.69 57.22 19.21
C VAL A 75 -29.25 57.22 20.62
N LEU A 76 -28.82 56.28 21.48
CA LEU A 76 -29.28 56.19 22.86
C LEU A 76 -28.91 57.44 23.68
N ASN A 77 -27.72 57.98 23.48
CA ASN A 77 -27.27 59.18 24.18
C ASN A 77 -28.05 60.43 23.73
N ASN A 78 -28.27 60.60 22.43
CA ASN A 78 -29.12 61.70 21.93
C ASN A 78 -30.55 61.58 22.47
N TRP A 79 -31.16 60.38 22.43
CA TRP A 79 -32.49 60.14 23.01
C TRP A 79 -32.57 60.57 24.48
N LYS A 80 -31.55 60.22 25.29
CA LYS A 80 -31.46 60.65 26.70
C LYS A 80 -31.42 62.19 26.83
N GLN A 81 -30.71 62.90 25.95
CA GLN A 81 -30.67 64.38 25.97
C GLN A 81 -32.02 64.99 25.57
N GLN A 82 -32.67 64.47 24.52
CA GLN A 82 -34.00 64.92 24.12
C GLN A 82 -35.01 64.84 25.28
N ILE A 83 -35.05 63.70 25.97
CA ILE A 83 -35.92 63.50 27.14
C ILE A 83 -35.56 64.48 28.28
N LYS A 84 -34.27 64.72 28.50
CA LYS A 84 -33.79 65.65 29.54
C LYS A 84 -34.23 67.09 29.25
N ILE A 85 -34.04 67.59 28.02
CA ILE A 85 -34.42 68.95 27.64
C ILE A 85 -35.94 69.08 27.60
N LYS A 86 -36.67 68.07 27.11
CA LYS A 86 -38.14 68.03 27.15
C LYS A 86 -38.68 68.24 28.56
N LYS A 87 -38.14 67.51 29.54
CA LYS A 87 -38.53 67.66 30.95
C LYS A 87 -38.26 69.08 31.47
N LYS A 88 -37.10 69.64 31.17
CA LYS A 88 -36.76 71.04 31.53
C LYS A 88 -37.73 72.04 30.91
N LEU A 89 -38.05 71.89 29.62
CA LEU A 89 -38.99 72.73 28.92
C LEU A 89 -40.36 72.70 29.61
N MET A 90 -40.90 71.50 29.87
CA MET A 90 -42.18 71.34 30.57
C MET A 90 -42.19 72.02 31.95
N ASP A 91 -41.11 71.90 32.71
CA ASP A 91 -41.01 72.54 34.02
C ASP A 91 -40.93 74.08 33.92
N HIS A 92 -40.22 74.60 32.93
CA HIS A 92 -40.18 76.04 32.65
C HIS A 92 -41.54 76.57 32.19
N THR A 93 -42.24 75.86 31.30
CA THR A 93 -43.59 76.22 30.85
C THR A 93 -44.56 76.29 32.03
N LYS A 94 -44.60 75.25 32.88
CA LYS A 94 -45.49 75.24 34.06
C LYS A 94 -45.26 76.43 34.99
N LYS A 95 -43.99 76.77 35.27
CA LYS A 95 -43.64 77.93 36.10
C LYS A 95 -44.01 79.24 35.43
N HIS A 96 -43.85 79.33 34.11
CA HIS A 96 -44.20 80.51 33.33
C HIS A 96 -45.70 80.77 33.38
N GLU A 97 -46.54 79.75 33.13
CA GLU A 97 -48.01 79.88 33.15
C GLU A 97 -48.53 80.35 34.52
N VAL A 98 -48.00 79.79 35.61
CA VAL A 98 -48.36 80.23 36.98
C VAL A 98 -48.00 81.71 37.19
N LEU A 99 -46.82 82.15 36.74
CA LEU A 99 -46.38 83.54 36.86
C LEU A 99 -47.22 84.46 35.96
N PHE A 100 -47.56 84.02 34.76
CA PHE A 100 -48.37 84.76 33.80
C PHE A 100 -49.78 85.03 34.37
N HIS A 101 -50.45 83.98 34.85
CA HIS A 101 -51.76 84.13 35.51
C HIS A 101 -51.71 84.97 36.78
N HIS A 102 -50.62 84.91 37.55
CA HIS A 102 -50.45 85.80 38.70
C HIS A 102 -50.41 87.27 38.25
N VAL A 103 -49.63 87.59 37.22
CA VAL A 103 -49.57 88.96 36.66
C VAL A 103 -50.93 89.43 36.12
N GLU A 104 -51.67 88.57 35.41
CA GLU A 104 -53.02 88.91 34.91
C GLU A 104 -54.02 89.19 36.03
N ASN A 105 -54.04 88.33 37.07
CA ASN A 105 -54.94 88.49 38.21
C ASN A 105 -54.63 89.75 39.03
N GLU A 106 -53.35 90.05 39.24
CA GLU A 106 -52.92 91.25 39.95
C GLU A 106 -53.27 92.53 39.17
N ASN A 107 -53.18 92.50 37.83
CA ASN A 107 -53.60 93.62 36.98
C ASN A 107 -55.12 93.89 37.01
N THR A 108 -55.94 92.92 37.42
CA THR A 108 -57.41 93.02 37.42
C THR A 108 -58.02 93.27 38.81
N LYS A 109 -57.33 92.95 39.91
CA LYS A 109 -57.94 92.90 41.26
C LYS A 109 -57.42 93.89 42.30
N GLN A 110 -56.16 94.35 42.26
CA GLN A 110 -55.61 95.29 43.26
C GLN A 110 -54.60 96.29 42.66
N PRO A 111 -54.57 97.55 43.13
CA PRO A 111 -53.53 98.49 42.74
C PRO A 111 -52.21 98.17 43.46
N LEU A 112 -51.33 97.41 42.79
CA LEU A 112 -49.94 97.23 43.21
C LEU A 112 -49.17 98.56 43.16
N SER A 113 -48.17 98.71 44.04
CA SER A 113 -47.16 99.75 43.89
C SER A 113 -46.47 99.61 42.53
N GLU A 114 -46.24 100.74 41.85
CA GLU A 114 -45.56 100.80 40.55
C GLU A 114 -44.22 100.05 40.55
N LYS A 115 -43.50 100.10 41.68
CA LYS A 115 -42.23 99.39 41.87
C LYS A 115 -42.40 97.86 41.88
N ASP A 116 -43.47 97.35 42.47
CA ASP A 116 -43.73 95.91 42.58
C ASP A 116 -44.35 95.36 41.29
N ARG A 117 -45.18 96.15 40.62
CA ARG A 117 -45.66 95.89 39.25
C ARG A 117 -44.49 95.72 38.28
N GLN A 118 -43.51 96.65 38.30
CA GLN A 118 -42.34 96.56 37.44
C GLN A 118 -41.47 95.32 37.73
N LYS A 119 -41.31 94.92 39.00
CA LYS A 119 -40.59 93.69 39.37
C LYS A 119 -41.26 92.44 38.81
N LEU A 120 -42.59 92.36 38.88
CA LEU A 120 -43.36 91.24 38.35
C LEU A 120 -43.23 91.13 36.83
N LEU A 121 -43.37 92.24 36.11
CA LEU A 121 -43.15 92.29 34.66
C LEU A 121 -41.71 91.88 34.28
N ASN A 122 -40.71 92.32 35.05
CA ASN A 122 -39.32 91.92 34.83
C ASN A 122 -39.10 90.41 35.07
N LYS A 123 -39.76 89.81 36.07
CA LYS A 123 -39.73 88.35 36.29
C LYS A 123 -40.40 87.60 35.14
N LEU A 124 -41.55 88.10 34.66
CA LEU A 124 -42.27 87.50 33.54
C LEU A 124 -41.43 87.53 32.27
N LYS A 125 -40.83 88.68 31.95
CA LYS A 125 -39.91 88.84 30.81
C LYS A 125 -38.75 87.83 30.87
N LYS A 126 -38.08 87.72 32.02
CA LYS A 126 -37.00 86.73 32.21
C LYS A 126 -37.48 85.29 32.04
N SER A 127 -38.68 84.99 32.52
CA SER A 127 -39.28 83.67 32.35
C SER A 127 -39.58 83.37 30.88
N THR A 128 -40.06 84.35 30.11
CA THR A 128 -40.26 84.24 28.65
C THR A 128 -38.93 83.99 27.94
N GLU A 129 -37.87 84.76 28.24
CA GLU A 129 -36.54 84.58 27.66
C GLU A 129 -35.97 83.17 27.92
N VAL A 130 -36.09 82.67 29.16
CA VAL A 130 -35.67 81.30 29.52
C VAL A 130 -36.51 80.25 28.78
N LEU A 131 -37.81 80.47 28.63
CA LEU A 131 -38.71 79.55 27.94
C LEU A 131 -38.35 79.48 26.44
N THR A 132 -38.26 80.62 25.76
CA THR A 132 -37.87 80.71 24.34
C THR A 132 -36.54 80.01 24.10
N LYS A 133 -35.52 80.27 24.94
CA LYS A 133 -34.23 79.60 24.80
C LYS A 133 -34.32 78.08 24.99
N THR A 134 -35.07 77.62 25.99
CA THR A 134 -35.19 76.17 26.26
C THR A 134 -36.00 75.46 25.16
N ASP A 135 -36.96 76.15 24.56
CA ASP A 135 -37.73 75.67 23.42
C ASP A 135 -36.86 75.53 22.18
N ASP A 136 -36.05 76.55 21.87
CA ASP A 136 -35.04 76.50 20.80
C ASP A 136 -34.05 75.35 21.03
N ASP A 137 -33.51 75.20 22.25
CA ASP A 137 -32.61 74.10 22.61
C ASP A 137 -33.28 72.73 22.40
N TYR A 138 -34.56 72.60 22.76
CA TYR A 138 -35.33 71.36 22.57
C TYR A 138 -35.55 71.06 21.09
N TYR A 139 -35.94 72.07 20.31
CA TYR A 139 -36.13 71.94 18.87
C TYR A 139 -34.84 71.50 18.17
N GLN A 140 -33.71 72.17 18.47
CA GLN A 140 -32.41 71.83 17.90
C GLN A 140 -31.97 70.40 18.27
N GLU A 141 -32.18 69.96 19.51
CA GLU A 141 -31.83 68.58 19.91
C GLU A 141 -32.73 67.52 19.21
N ASN A 142 -33.98 67.87 18.88
CA ASN A 142 -34.84 67.01 18.07
C ASN A 142 -34.36 66.91 16.62
N ILE A 143 -34.02 68.04 15.99
CA ILE A 143 -33.45 68.05 14.64
C ILE A 143 -32.12 67.28 14.59
N ASN A 144 -31.25 67.48 15.58
CA ASN A 144 -30.01 66.70 15.73
C ASN A 144 -30.30 65.20 15.85
N GLY A 145 -31.32 64.81 16.61
CA GLY A 145 -31.69 63.40 16.75
C GLY A 145 -32.19 62.76 15.46
N GLN A 146 -32.91 63.50 14.61
CA GLN A 146 -33.25 63.03 13.26
C GLN A 146 -31.98 62.76 12.44
N SER A 147 -30.99 63.66 12.48
CA SER A 147 -29.71 63.47 11.79
C SER A 147 -28.94 62.25 12.32
N VAL A 148 -28.88 62.07 13.64
CA VAL A 148 -28.21 60.92 14.27
C VAL A 148 -28.90 59.60 13.91
N ARG A 149 -30.25 59.59 13.88
CA ARG A 149 -31.05 58.43 13.48
C ARG A 149 -30.78 58.03 12.03
N MET A 150 -30.83 58.99 11.10
CA MET A 150 -30.53 58.75 9.68
C MET A 150 -29.12 58.18 9.47
N LYS A 151 -28.12 58.70 10.21
CA LYS A 151 -26.75 58.16 10.17
C LYS A 151 -26.67 56.72 10.67
N TRP A 152 -27.39 56.39 11.75
CA TRP A 152 -27.45 55.03 12.27
C TRP A 152 -28.10 54.07 11.26
N GLU A 153 -29.20 54.48 10.63
CA GLU A 153 -29.88 53.67 9.60
C GLU A 153 -28.97 53.43 8.38
N SER A 154 -28.25 54.45 7.92
CA SER A 154 -27.28 54.31 6.82
C SER A 154 -26.11 53.38 7.17
N VAL A 155 -25.56 53.48 8.40
CA VAL A 155 -24.51 52.56 8.86
C VAL A 155 -25.05 51.13 8.95
N LEU A 156 -26.27 50.96 9.46
CA LEU A 156 -26.89 49.64 9.58
C LEU A 156 -27.10 48.99 8.21
N GLU A 157 -27.58 49.75 7.22
CA GLU A 157 -27.71 49.29 5.83
C GLU A 157 -26.35 48.85 5.25
N SER A 158 -25.29 49.67 5.44
CA SER A 158 -23.93 49.33 5.01
C SER A 158 -23.39 48.06 5.69
N CYS A 159 -23.68 47.88 6.98
CA CYS A 159 -23.30 46.67 7.72
C CYS A 159 -24.03 45.43 7.18
N TYR A 160 -25.33 45.54 6.87
CA TYR A 160 -26.08 44.43 6.27
C TYR A 160 -25.53 44.04 4.91
N GLN A 161 -25.22 45.02 4.05
CA GLN A 161 -24.58 44.74 2.76
C GLN A 161 -23.24 44.02 2.94
N SER A 162 -22.42 44.49 3.88
CA SER A 162 -21.13 43.87 4.19
C SER A 162 -21.29 42.41 4.66
N ILE A 163 -22.28 42.13 5.52
CA ILE A 163 -22.58 40.77 5.99
C ILE A 163 -23.05 39.88 4.82
N GLN A 164 -23.90 40.42 3.93
CA GLN A 164 -24.36 39.69 2.75
C GLN A 164 -23.20 39.32 1.83
N ASP A 165 -22.25 40.24 1.61
CA ASP A 165 -21.07 40.00 0.79
C ASP A 165 -20.17 38.93 1.40
N LEU A 166 -19.97 38.96 2.73
CA LEU A 166 -19.25 37.90 3.45
C LEU A 166 -19.94 36.55 3.31
N GLU A 167 -21.26 36.48 3.45
CA GLU A 167 -21.96 35.20 3.30
C GLU A 167 -21.85 34.66 1.87
N LYS A 168 -21.92 35.55 0.86
CA LYS A 168 -21.72 35.18 -0.53
C LYS A 168 -20.31 34.64 -0.78
N GLU A 169 -19.28 35.32 -0.25
CA GLU A 169 -17.89 34.88 -0.30
C GLU A 169 -17.73 33.50 0.36
N ARG A 170 -18.31 33.31 1.55
CA ARG A 170 -18.27 32.01 2.27
C ARG A 170 -18.85 30.88 1.44
N ILE A 171 -20.05 31.08 0.89
CA ILE A 171 -20.76 30.07 0.10
C ILE A 171 -19.94 29.71 -1.15
N GLN A 172 -19.40 30.71 -1.86
CA GLN A 172 -18.61 30.49 -3.06
C GLN A 172 -17.33 29.69 -2.75
N VAL A 173 -16.61 30.04 -1.69
CA VAL A 173 -15.39 29.34 -1.30
C VAL A 173 -15.69 27.92 -0.84
N LEU A 174 -16.70 27.70 0.00
CA LEU A 174 -17.09 26.35 0.45
C LEU A 174 -17.55 25.46 -0.71
N SER A 175 -18.30 26.02 -1.67
CA SER A 175 -18.70 25.30 -2.87
C SER A 175 -17.49 24.90 -3.74
N HIS A 176 -16.52 25.79 -3.89
CA HIS A 176 -15.29 25.50 -4.60
C HIS A 176 -14.47 24.41 -3.90
N ILE A 177 -14.29 24.51 -2.58
CA ILE A 177 -13.59 23.50 -1.76
C ILE A 177 -14.26 22.13 -1.89
N LEU A 178 -15.59 22.06 -1.84
CA LEU A 178 -16.32 20.80 -2.00
C LEU A 178 -16.11 20.20 -3.38
N THR A 179 -16.05 21.04 -4.42
CA THR A 179 -15.74 20.60 -5.79
C THR A 179 -14.34 20.01 -5.87
N LEU A 180 -13.33 20.68 -5.30
CA LEU A 180 -11.95 20.18 -5.25
C LEU A 180 -11.86 18.86 -4.48
N TYR A 181 -12.51 18.76 -3.32
CA TYR A 181 -12.56 17.53 -2.54
C TYR A 181 -13.10 16.36 -3.37
N ASN A 182 -14.22 16.56 -4.08
CA ASN A 182 -14.79 15.52 -4.93
C ASN A 182 -13.86 15.11 -6.08
N GLN A 183 -13.16 16.08 -6.69
CA GLN A 183 -12.17 15.82 -7.75
C GLN A 183 -10.99 14.99 -7.20
N HIS A 184 -10.46 15.36 -6.03
CA HIS A 184 -9.37 14.64 -5.37
C HIS A 184 -9.74 13.20 -5.03
N VAL A 185 -10.94 12.97 -4.46
CA VAL A 185 -11.44 11.62 -4.15
C VAL A 185 -11.67 10.79 -5.43
N SER A 186 -12.19 11.42 -6.49
CA SER A 186 -12.41 10.75 -7.77
C SER A 186 -11.09 10.32 -8.42
N SER A 187 -10.09 11.20 -8.47
CA SER A 187 -8.76 10.91 -9.01
C SER A 187 -8.03 9.83 -8.18
N TYR A 188 -8.15 9.89 -6.86
CA TYR A 188 -7.68 8.86 -5.95
C TYR A 188 -8.28 7.48 -6.30
N GLY A 189 -9.62 7.42 -6.46
CA GLY A 189 -10.32 6.18 -6.80
C GLY A 189 -9.88 5.60 -8.15
N GLN A 190 -9.76 6.43 -9.18
CA GLN A 190 -9.28 6.00 -10.51
C GLN A 190 -7.87 5.42 -10.45
N THR A 191 -6.96 6.06 -9.70
CA THR A 191 -5.58 5.60 -9.57
C THR A 191 -5.51 4.28 -8.80
N LEU A 192 -6.30 4.12 -7.74
CA LEU A 192 -6.37 2.87 -6.99
C LEU A 192 -6.87 1.71 -7.85
N SER A 193 -7.91 1.93 -8.65
CA SER A 193 -8.40 0.95 -9.62
C SER A 193 -7.34 0.59 -10.66
N ALA A 194 -6.56 1.57 -11.14
CA ALA A 194 -5.46 1.30 -12.07
C ALA A 194 -4.37 0.43 -11.42
N CYS A 195 -3.99 0.69 -10.17
CA CYS A 195 -3.02 -0.13 -9.45
C CYS A 195 -3.50 -1.58 -9.29
N GLN A 196 -4.75 -1.75 -8.88
CA GLN A 196 -5.37 -3.07 -8.76
C GLN A 196 -5.40 -3.83 -10.09
N ASN A 197 -5.75 -3.15 -11.18
CA ASN A 197 -5.77 -3.77 -12.52
C ASN A 197 -4.37 -4.25 -12.96
N GLN A 198 -3.30 -3.55 -12.60
CA GLN A 198 -1.92 -3.99 -12.91
C GLN A 198 -1.56 -5.27 -12.15
N ILE A 199 -1.93 -5.35 -10.87
CA ILE A 199 -1.75 -6.58 -10.08
C ILE A 199 -2.56 -7.73 -10.70
N ASP A 200 -3.83 -7.50 -11.05
CA ASP A 200 -4.67 -8.52 -11.68
C ASP A 200 -4.11 -9.00 -13.02
N GLN A 201 -3.53 -8.10 -13.83
CA GLN A 201 -2.83 -8.46 -15.06
C GLN A 201 -1.58 -9.30 -14.79
N ALA A 202 -0.78 -8.91 -13.79
CA ALA A 202 0.42 -9.66 -13.42
C ALA A 202 0.07 -11.08 -12.93
N ILE A 203 -1.02 -11.23 -12.17
CA ILE A 203 -1.54 -12.54 -11.74
C ILE A 203 -1.97 -13.39 -12.93
N LYS A 204 -2.69 -12.81 -13.91
CA LYS A 204 -3.13 -13.52 -15.12
C LYS A 204 -1.97 -14.02 -15.98
N ASN A 205 -0.81 -13.37 -15.91
CA ASN A 205 0.39 -13.74 -16.64
C ASN A 205 1.21 -14.83 -15.93
N ILE A 206 0.79 -15.31 -14.75
CA ILE A 206 1.48 -16.40 -14.06
C ILE A 206 1.22 -17.71 -14.82
N ASP A 207 2.30 -18.31 -15.30
CA ASP A 207 2.32 -19.61 -15.96
C ASP A 207 3.34 -20.52 -15.27
N VAL A 208 2.81 -21.42 -14.44
CA VAL A 208 3.61 -22.38 -13.68
C VAL A 208 4.35 -23.34 -14.61
N GLU A 209 3.73 -23.79 -15.70
CA GLU A 209 4.34 -24.77 -16.59
C GLU A 209 5.47 -24.13 -17.39
N ASN A 210 5.30 -22.87 -17.82
CA ASN A 210 6.37 -22.11 -18.45
C ASN A 210 7.55 -21.88 -17.48
N ASP A 211 7.29 -21.48 -16.23
CA ASP A 211 8.35 -21.32 -15.22
C ASP A 211 9.12 -22.62 -14.95
N ILE A 212 8.42 -23.76 -14.86
CA ILE A 212 9.03 -25.08 -14.65
C ILE A 212 9.82 -25.51 -15.89
N GLN A 213 9.29 -25.29 -17.09
CA GLN A 213 9.97 -25.60 -18.34
C GLN A 213 11.26 -24.79 -18.46
N ALA A 214 11.20 -23.49 -18.19
CA ALA A 214 12.36 -22.61 -18.22
C ALA A 214 13.42 -23.01 -17.16
N PHE A 215 12.97 -23.39 -15.96
CA PHE A 215 13.85 -23.96 -14.93
C PHE A 215 14.51 -25.27 -15.38
N MET A 216 13.76 -26.14 -16.06
CA MET A 216 14.27 -27.41 -16.59
C MET A 216 15.31 -27.21 -17.69
N GLU A 217 15.09 -26.27 -18.60
CA GLU A 217 16.04 -25.94 -19.67
C GLU A 217 17.36 -25.46 -19.09
N GLU A 218 17.31 -24.50 -18.15
CA GLU A 218 18.51 -23.98 -17.48
C GLU A 218 19.23 -25.08 -16.68
N THR A 219 18.51 -25.98 -16.03
CA THR A 219 19.12 -27.11 -15.30
C THR A 219 19.70 -28.19 -16.21
N THR A 220 19.13 -28.40 -17.40
CA THR A 220 19.60 -29.41 -18.37
C THR A 220 20.97 -29.06 -18.93
N ILE A 221 21.25 -27.77 -19.16
CA ILE A 221 22.57 -27.25 -19.59
C ILE A 221 23.68 -27.70 -18.63
N PHE A 222 23.39 -27.86 -17.33
CA PHE A 222 24.38 -28.31 -16.36
C PHE A 222 24.63 -29.83 -16.34
N THR A 223 23.76 -30.62 -16.99
CA THR A 223 23.76 -32.10 -16.97
C THR A 223 24.34 -32.74 -18.24
N GLU A 224 24.35 -32.06 -19.39
CA GLU A 224 24.95 -32.61 -20.62
C GLU A 224 26.47 -32.77 -20.53
N ASP A 225 27.13 -32.04 -19.62
CA ASP A 225 28.59 -32.05 -19.45
C ASP A 225 29.07 -32.99 -18.32
N SER A 226 28.20 -33.84 -17.75
CA SER A 226 28.58 -34.72 -16.63
C SER A 226 29.27 -36.01 -17.07
N LYS A 227 30.52 -35.90 -17.53
CA LYS A 227 31.44 -37.04 -17.49
C LYS A 227 31.78 -37.34 -16.03
N SER A 228 31.49 -38.56 -15.59
CA SER A 228 31.84 -39.03 -14.25
C SER A 228 33.16 -39.79 -14.32
N GLU A 229 34.13 -39.42 -13.49
CA GLU A 229 35.41 -40.11 -13.39
C GLU A 229 35.38 -41.11 -12.23
N PHE A 230 35.75 -42.36 -12.52
CA PHE A 230 35.79 -43.43 -11.53
C PHE A 230 37.21 -43.97 -11.39
N LEU A 231 37.70 -44.04 -10.16
CA LEU A 231 38.99 -44.66 -9.86
C LEU A 231 38.90 -46.18 -10.09
N LEU A 232 39.89 -46.73 -10.79
CA LEU A 232 40.06 -48.17 -10.97
C LEU A 232 40.93 -48.74 -9.85
N LEU A 233 40.86 -50.06 -9.66
CA LEU A 233 41.63 -50.78 -8.66
C LEU A 233 43.11 -50.70 -9.00
N ASP A 234 43.94 -50.40 -8.00
CA ASP A 234 45.39 -50.39 -8.10
C ASP A 234 45.97 -51.52 -7.24
N TYR A 235 46.41 -52.59 -7.89
CA TYR A 235 47.05 -53.71 -7.22
C TYR A 235 48.58 -53.56 -7.23
N TYR A 236 49.23 -54.03 -6.16
CA TYR A 236 50.68 -53.99 -6.00
C TYR A 236 51.42 -54.75 -7.13
N GLU A 237 50.80 -55.81 -7.64
CA GLU A 237 51.36 -56.66 -8.69
C GLU A 237 51.35 -56.03 -10.09
N GLU A 238 50.62 -54.93 -10.26
CA GLU A 238 50.62 -54.13 -11.49
C GLU A 238 51.87 -53.24 -11.61
N ASP A 239 52.55 -52.95 -10.50
CA ASP A 239 53.75 -52.12 -10.51
C ASP A 239 54.97 -52.96 -10.91
N GLY A 240 55.49 -52.69 -12.12
CA GLY A 240 56.69 -53.31 -12.65
C GLY A 240 57.92 -53.13 -11.75
N SER A 241 57.98 -52.05 -10.96
CA SER A 241 59.07 -51.75 -10.03
C SER A 241 58.95 -52.46 -8.67
N ALA A 242 57.82 -53.11 -8.40
CA ALA A 242 57.59 -53.79 -7.14
C ALA A 242 58.48 -55.03 -6.99
N SER A 243 58.95 -55.32 -5.77
CA SER A 243 59.79 -56.50 -5.48
C SER A 243 58.91 -57.75 -5.33
N MET A 244 58.53 -58.36 -6.45
CA MET A 244 57.78 -59.62 -6.47
C MET A 244 58.35 -60.58 -7.50
N ASP A 245 58.45 -61.86 -7.13
CA ASP A 245 58.82 -62.95 -8.03
C ASP A 245 57.87 -63.05 -9.23
N HIS A 246 58.43 -63.37 -10.41
CA HIS A 246 57.71 -63.33 -11.69
C HIS A 246 56.56 -64.34 -11.75
N GLU A 247 56.78 -65.58 -11.33
CA GLU A 247 55.74 -66.61 -11.32
C GLU A 247 54.65 -66.29 -10.29
N ARG A 248 55.05 -65.81 -9.10
CA ARG A 248 54.10 -65.35 -8.07
C ARG A 248 53.26 -64.16 -8.55
N ARG A 249 53.84 -63.24 -9.30
CA ARG A 249 53.13 -62.09 -9.89
C ARG A 249 52.07 -62.55 -10.89
N ILE A 250 52.42 -63.45 -11.80
CA ILE A 250 51.49 -64.05 -12.77
C ILE A 250 50.36 -64.79 -12.06
N ALA A 251 50.67 -65.62 -11.06
CA ALA A 251 49.67 -66.37 -10.30
C ALA A 251 48.69 -65.44 -9.54
N SER A 252 49.21 -64.38 -8.90
CA SER A 252 48.39 -63.39 -8.18
C SER A 252 47.45 -62.62 -9.13
N ILE A 253 47.96 -62.18 -10.29
CA ILE A 253 47.14 -61.49 -11.30
C ILE A 253 46.05 -62.42 -11.86
N ARG A 254 46.38 -63.68 -12.16
CA ARG A 254 45.40 -64.68 -12.63
C ARG A 254 44.27 -64.88 -11.62
N GLY A 255 44.58 -65.02 -10.33
CA GLY A 255 43.54 -65.17 -9.30
C GLY A 255 42.63 -63.95 -9.17
N LYS A 256 43.16 -62.73 -9.38
CA LYS A 256 42.34 -61.50 -9.39
C LYS A 256 41.47 -61.40 -10.65
N LEU A 257 41.99 -61.81 -11.81
CA LEU A 257 41.21 -61.88 -13.05
C LEU A 257 40.07 -62.89 -12.93
N GLU A 258 40.31 -64.07 -12.35
CA GLU A 258 39.26 -65.08 -12.09
C GLU A 258 38.16 -64.54 -11.16
N ARG A 259 38.56 -63.82 -10.10
CA ARG A 259 37.62 -63.12 -9.21
C ARG A 259 36.79 -62.08 -9.97
N LEU A 260 37.44 -61.22 -10.76
CA LEU A 260 36.75 -60.20 -11.54
C LEU A 260 35.79 -60.82 -12.56
N GLN A 261 36.19 -61.90 -13.24
CA GLN A 261 35.31 -62.63 -14.15
C GLN A 261 34.08 -63.19 -13.43
N THR A 262 34.27 -63.77 -12.25
CA THR A 262 33.15 -64.27 -11.42
C THR A 262 32.19 -63.15 -11.04
N ASP A 263 32.72 -61.98 -10.68
CA ASP A 263 31.92 -60.81 -10.31
C ASP A 263 31.19 -60.21 -11.54
N ILE A 264 31.81 -60.24 -12.74
CA ILE A 264 31.19 -59.86 -14.01
C ILE A 264 30.04 -60.79 -14.35
N ASP A 265 30.28 -62.11 -14.37
CA ASP A 265 29.27 -63.12 -14.71
C ASP A 265 28.05 -63.05 -13.78
N LYS A 266 28.28 -62.73 -12.49
CA LYS A 266 27.19 -62.50 -11.54
C LYS A 266 26.41 -61.23 -11.88
N ALA A 267 27.11 -60.12 -12.14
CA ALA A 267 26.48 -58.85 -12.48
C ALA A 267 25.71 -58.93 -13.81
N ASP A 268 26.20 -59.69 -14.80
CA ASP A 268 25.50 -59.96 -16.06
C ASP A 268 24.19 -60.73 -15.82
N LYS A 269 24.20 -61.76 -14.95
CA LYS A 269 22.97 -62.47 -14.56
C LYS A 269 21.96 -61.56 -13.87
N ASP A 270 22.44 -60.68 -12.99
CA ASP A 270 21.59 -59.69 -12.32
C ASP A 270 20.99 -58.71 -13.35
N ARG A 271 21.79 -58.21 -14.30
CA ARG A 271 21.33 -57.35 -15.41
C ARG A 271 20.27 -58.04 -16.25
N ASP A 272 20.52 -59.28 -16.69
CA ASP A 272 19.58 -60.05 -17.51
C ASP A 272 18.25 -60.30 -16.77
N GLY A 273 18.30 -60.49 -15.44
CA GLY A 273 17.11 -60.58 -14.59
C GLY A 273 16.30 -59.28 -14.59
N LEU A 274 16.98 -58.14 -14.40
CA LEU A 274 16.36 -56.81 -14.41
C LEU A 274 15.79 -56.44 -15.79
N GLU A 275 16.48 -56.79 -16.88
CA GLU A 275 15.98 -56.57 -18.24
C GLU A 275 14.70 -57.36 -18.54
N LYS A 276 14.62 -58.61 -18.04
CA LYS A 276 13.41 -59.43 -18.14
C LYS A 276 12.26 -58.81 -17.34
N MET A 277 12.53 -58.31 -16.14
CA MET A 277 11.52 -57.59 -15.34
C MET A 277 11.01 -56.35 -16.09
N MET A 278 11.91 -55.52 -16.62
CA MET A 278 11.53 -54.33 -17.40
C MET A 278 10.72 -54.67 -18.65
N ARG A 279 11.01 -55.79 -19.31
CA ARG A 279 10.23 -56.27 -20.46
C ARG A 279 8.83 -56.72 -20.03
N ALA A 280 8.72 -57.46 -18.93
CA ALA A 280 7.44 -57.91 -18.40
C ALA A 280 6.53 -56.72 -18.01
N TYR A 281 7.09 -55.66 -17.44
CA TYR A 281 6.34 -54.43 -17.12
C TYR A 281 5.78 -53.76 -18.38
N LYS A 282 6.57 -53.70 -19.47
CA LYS A 282 6.12 -53.14 -20.75
C LYS A 282 5.04 -53.99 -21.42
N GLU A 283 5.16 -55.31 -21.36
CA GLU A 283 4.22 -56.25 -21.96
C GLU A 283 2.91 -56.35 -21.17
N ASN A 284 2.96 -56.16 -19.85
CA ASN A 284 1.79 -56.19 -18.97
C ASN A 284 1.80 -55.02 -17.97
N PRO A 285 1.22 -53.86 -18.33
CA PRO A 285 1.18 -52.67 -17.47
C PRO A 285 0.43 -52.85 -16.14
N ALA A 286 -0.32 -53.94 -15.95
CA ALA A 286 -0.98 -54.24 -14.67
C ALA A 286 -0.06 -54.97 -13.66
N PHE A 287 1.10 -55.45 -14.12
CA PHE A 287 2.03 -56.27 -13.33
C PHE A 287 2.94 -55.46 -12.41
N SER A 288 2.99 -54.14 -12.59
CA SER A 288 3.83 -53.23 -11.83
C SER A 288 3.17 -51.87 -11.69
N ASP A 289 3.63 -51.09 -10.72
CA ASP A 289 3.33 -49.67 -10.65
C ASP A 289 4.52 -48.85 -11.17
N LEU A 290 4.25 -47.60 -11.51
CA LEU A 290 5.26 -46.65 -11.99
C LEU A 290 6.46 -46.53 -11.05
N LYS A 291 6.28 -46.76 -9.74
CA LYS A 291 7.35 -46.67 -8.75
C LYS A 291 8.32 -47.86 -8.90
N ASN A 292 7.80 -49.08 -8.95
CA ASN A 292 8.60 -50.29 -9.12
C ASN A 292 9.30 -50.33 -10.50
N GLU A 293 8.65 -49.80 -11.55
CA GLU A 293 9.29 -49.62 -12.86
C GLU A 293 10.49 -48.66 -12.80
N GLU A 294 10.35 -47.53 -12.10
CA GLU A 294 11.42 -46.55 -11.93
C GLU A 294 12.59 -47.11 -11.09
N GLU A 295 12.28 -47.81 -10.00
CA GLU A 295 13.29 -48.46 -9.15
C GLU A 295 14.06 -49.53 -9.92
N THR A 296 13.38 -50.35 -10.72
CA THR A 296 14.02 -51.38 -11.56
C THR A 296 14.90 -50.76 -12.64
N ALA A 297 14.46 -49.65 -13.26
CA ALA A 297 15.27 -48.93 -14.23
C ALA A 297 16.55 -48.34 -13.60
N ILE A 298 16.48 -47.87 -12.35
CA ILE A 298 17.66 -47.40 -11.59
C ILE A 298 18.64 -48.54 -11.35
N LEU A 299 18.15 -49.67 -10.84
CA LEU A 299 18.98 -50.84 -10.58
C LEU A 299 19.65 -51.36 -11.86
N LEU A 300 18.95 -51.29 -13.00
CA LEU A 300 19.51 -51.68 -14.30
C LEU A 300 20.65 -50.74 -14.73
N GLU A 301 20.47 -49.43 -14.57
CA GLU A 301 21.53 -48.43 -14.85
C GLU A 301 22.75 -48.63 -13.94
N GLU A 302 22.52 -48.83 -12.63
CA GLU A 302 23.58 -49.08 -11.64
C GLU A 302 24.34 -50.38 -11.91
N THR A 303 23.62 -51.45 -12.26
CA THR A 303 24.22 -52.75 -12.59
C THR A 303 25.04 -52.67 -13.88
N SER A 304 24.53 -51.95 -14.89
CA SER A 304 25.28 -51.71 -16.14
C SER A 304 26.55 -50.91 -15.90
N LEU A 305 26.50 -49.87 -15.05
CA LEU A 305 27.69 -49.12 -14.65
C LEU A 305 28.69 -50.03 -13.90
N LYS A 306 28.21 -50.87 -12.98
CA LYS A 306 29.05 -51.81 -12.25
C LYS A 306 29.79 -52.77 -13.18
N ILE A 307 29.09 -53.33 -14.19
CA ILE A 307 29.71 -54.20 -15.21
C ILE A 307 30.82 -53.44 -15.95
N ASN A 308 30.53 -52.24 -16.48
CA ASN A 308 31.52 -51.42 -17.18
C ASN A 308 32.78 -51.16 -16.34
N LEU A 309 32.62 -50.89 -15.03
CA LEU A 309 33.75 -50.67 -14.11
C LEU A 309 34.53 -51.96 -13.83
N LEU A 310 33.85 -53.09 -13.67
CA LEU A 310 34.50 -54.39 -13.50
C LEU A 310 35.28 -54.80 -14.74
N GLU A 311 34.70 -54.62 -15.93
CA GLU A 311 35.36 -54.88 -17.22
C GLU A 311 36.58 -53.98 -17.44
N ALA A 312 36.49 -52.69 -17.08
CA ALA A 312 37.64 -51.78 -17.14
C ALA A 312 38.79 -52.25 -16.24
N ASN A 313 38.48 -52.74 -15.04
CA ASN A 313 39.46 -53.33 -14.12
C ASN A 313 40.04 -54.64 -14.66
N TYR A 314 39.20 -55.52 -15.20
CA TYR A 314 39.61 -56.77 -15.82
C TYR A 314 40.55 -56.53 -17.00
N PHE A 315 40.20 -55.58 -17.87
CA PHE A 315 41.01 -55.16 -18.99
C PHE A 315 42.37 -54.61 -18.56
N LYS A 316 42.39 -53.71 -17.56
CA LYS A 316 43.62 -53.15 -17.00
C LYS A 316 44.57 -54.24 -16.53
N LEU A 317 44.08 -55.20 -15.74
CA LEU A 317 44.89 -56.33 -15.25
C LEU A 317 45.31 -57.29 -16.37
N SER A 318 44.46 -57.48 -17.38
CA SER A 318 44.78 -58.32 -18.54
C SER A 318 45.91 -57.74 -19.38
N LEU A 319 45.99 -56.41 -19.51
CA LEU A 319 47.14 -55.73 -20.13
C LEU A 319 48.43 -56.03 -19.37
N THR A 320 48.43 -55.85 -18.04
CA THR A 320 49.57 -56.17 -17.18
C THR A 320 49.99 -57.64 -17.33
N LEU A 321 49.03 -58.57 -17.37
CA LEU A 321 49.32 -59.99 -17.54
C LEU A 321 49.95 -60.30 -18.91
N ALA A 322 49.42 -59.71 -19.99
CA ALA A 322 49.94 -59.89 -21.34
C ALA A 322 51.38 -59.36 -21.46
N GLU A 323 51.67 -58.20 -20.84
CA GLU A 323 53.03 -57.65 -20.75
C GLU A 323 53.99 -58.60 -20.04
N LEU A 324 53.59 -59.18 -18.90
CA LEU A 324 54.40 -60.15 -18.16
C LEU A 324 54.65 -61.45 -18.94
N GLN A 325 53.68 -61.89 -19.74
CA GLN A 325 53.76 -63.13 -20.51
C GLN A 325 54.30 -62.94 -21.94
N GLN A 326 54.68 -61.71 -22.32
CA GLN A 326 55.12 -61.34 -23.66
C GLN A 326 54.09 -61.72 -24.75
N GLN A 327 52.80 -61.54 -24.45
CA GLN A 327 51.68 -61.78 -25.36
C GLN A 327 51.21 -60.49 -26.02
N SER A 328 50.48 -60.60 -27.13
CA SER A 328 49.83 -59.46 -27.76
C SER A 328 48.80 -58.83 -26.79
N PRO A 329 48.79 -57.50 -26.62
CA PRO A 329 47.86 -56.85 -25.70
C PRO A 329 46.40 -57.05 -26.16
N PRO A 330 45.47 -57.32 -25.23
CA PRO A 330 44.05 -57.34 -25.56
C PRO A 330 43.55 -55.96 -26.00
N THR A 331 42.51 -55.93 -26.84
CA THR A 331 41.83 -54.71 -27.27
C THR A 331 40.48 -54.59 -26.55
N HIS A 332 40.18 -53.42 -25.99
CA HIS A 332 38.89 -53.16 -25.34
C HIS A 332 38.42 -51.71 -25.56
N LEU A 333 37.10 -51.52 -25.65
CA LEU A 333 36.46 -50.23 -25.89
C LEU A 333 36.72 -49.20 -24.78
N CYS A 334 37.03 -49.65 -23.57
CA CYS A 334 37.34 -48.76 -22.44
C CYS A 334 38.74 -48.13 -22.51
N SER A 335 39.65 -48.66 -23.33
CA SER A 335 41.05 -48.21 -23.39
C SER A 335 41.18 -46.71 -23.69
N GLU A 336 40.34 -46.17 -24.58
CA GLU A 336 40.32 -44.76 -24.98
C GLU A 336 39.82 -43.81 -23.87
N ARG A 337 39.17 -44.35 -22.83
CA ARG A 337 38.54 -43.59 -21.74
C ARG A 337 39.28 -43.70 -20.42
N MET A 338 40.38 -44.45 -20.40
CA MET A 338 41.20 -44.65 -19.21
C MET A 338 42.29 -43.58 -19.12
N VAL A 339 42.42 -42.95 -17.96
CA VAL A 339 43.44 -41.93 -17.69
C VAL A 339 44.37 -42.45 -16.61
N LYS A 340 45.68 -42.45 -16.87
CA LYS A 340 46.71 -42.82 -15.90
C LYS A 340 47.39 -41.57 -15.37
N TRP A 341 47.61 -41.49 -14.06
CA TRP A 341 48.41 -40.44 -13.43
C TRP A 341 49.27 -41.01 -12.31
N LYS A 342 50.23 -40.23 -11.82
CA LYS A 342 51.08 -40.61 -10.69
C LYS A 342 50.89 -39.63 -9.54
N GLU A 343 50.75 -40.16 -8.33
CA GLU A 343 50.69 -39.37 -7.11
C GLU A 343 51.63 -40.01 -6.07
N LYS A 344 52.56 -39.21 -5.52
CA LYS A 344 53.51 -39.64 -4.47
C LYS A 344 54.24 -40.97 -4.76
N GLY A 345 54.54 -41.23 -6.04
CA GLY A 345 55.23 -42.44 -6.48
C GLY A 345 54.32 -43.62 -6.83
N CYS A 346 53.02 -43.57 -6.49
CA CYS A 346 52.03 -44.56 -6.88
C CYS A 346 51.42 -44.21 -8.25
N GLN A 347 51.21 -45.21 -9.11
CA GLN A 347 50.48 -45.04 -10.36
C GLN A 347 49.01 -45.37 -10.14
N HIS A 348 48.14 -44.48 -10.59
CA HIS A 348 46.70 -44.59 -10.51
C HIS A 348 46.09 -44.62 -11.90
N CYS A 349 44.89 -45.19 -11.99
CA CYS A 349 44.11 -45.19 -13.21
C CYS A 349 42.64 -44.89 -12.92
N SER A 350 42.01 -44.08 -13.75
CA SER A 350 40.58 -43.82 -13.74
C SER A 350 39.98 -44.18 -15.08
N VAL A 351 38.65 -44.27 -15.12
CA VAL A 351 37.87 -44.34 -16.35
C VAL A 351 36.81 -43.24 -16.35
N GLN A 352 36.68 -42.54 -17.48
CA GLN A 352 35.61 -41.57 -17.69
C GLN A 352 34.39 -42.25 -18.29
N VAL A 353 33.25 -42.14 -17.59
CA VAL A 353 31.96 -42.67 -18.05
C VAL A 353 30.99 -41.52 -18.22
N SER A 354 30.46 -41.36 -19.43
CA SER A 354 29.36 -40.42 -19.69
C SER A 354 28.12 -40.90 -18.96
N ARG A 355 27.60 -40.06 -18.05
CA ARG A 355 26.34 -40.34 -17.35
C ARG A 355 25.39 -39.18 -17.59
N SER A 356 24.23 -39.49 -18.16
CA SER A 356 23.10 -38.55 -18.17
C SER A 356 22.45 -38.57 -16.80
N ILE A 357 22.57 -37.48 -16.03
CA ILE A 357 21.70 -37.30 -14.86
C ILE A 357 20.28 -37.18 -15.41
N ASN A 358 19.45 -38.18 -15.13
CA ASN A 358 18.18 -38.37 -15.80
C ASN A 358 17.17 -37.26 -15.40
N SER A 359 17.18 -36.14 -16.13
CA SER A 359 16.27 -34.99 -15.96
C SER A 359 14.79 -35.35 -16.13
N SER A 360 14.53 -36.47 -16.81
CA SER A 360 13.19 -37.09 -16.93
C SER A 360 12.56 -37.45 -15.58
N LYS A 361 13.37 -37.75 -14.54
CA LYS A 361 12.90 -38.02 -13.16
C LYS A 361 12.35 -36.76 -12.49
N LEU A 362 12.94 -35.58 -12.75
CA LEU A 362 12.46 -34.29 -12.26
C LEU A 362 11.13 -33.91 -12.91
N ARG A 363 11.00 -34.15 -14.23
CA ARG A 363 9.80 -33.82 -15.02
C ARG A 363 8.55 -34.56 -14.53
N ARG A 364 8.68 -35.83 -14.13
CA ARG A 364 7.56 -36.69 -13.70
C ARG A 364 7.12 -36.49 -12.25
N THR A 365 8.01 -36.04 -11.35
CA THR A 365 7.63 -35.75 -9.97
C THR A 365 6.84 -34.45 -9.85
N SER A 366 7.06 -33.48 -10.74
CA SER A 366 6.33 -32.21 -10.77
C SER A 366 4.85 -32.40 -11.13
N THR A 367 4.57 -33.17 -12.20
CA THR A 367 3.20 -33.42 -12.70
C THR A 367 2.30 -34.15 -11.70
N ARG A 368 2.85 -35.05 -10.86
CA ARG A 368 2.08 -35.79 -9.84
C ARG A 368 1.72 -34.99 -8.58
N ARG A 369 2.47 -33.94 -8.24
CA ARG A 369 2.19 -33.11 -7.03
C ARG A 369 1.19 -31.99 -7.30
N ILE A 370 1.08 -31.53 -8.55
CA ILE A 370 0.17 -30.45 -8.92
C ILE A 370 -1.27 -30.97 -9.02
N SER A 371 -1.48 -32.19 -9.55
CA SER A 371 -2.81 -32.80 -9.68
C SER A 371 -3.50 -33.08 -8.34
N SER A 372 -2.75 -33.20 -7.24
CA SER A 372 -3.29 -33.42 -5.89
C SER A 372 -3.55 -32.13 -5.09
N ARG A 373 -3.07 -30.97 -5.57
CA ARG A 373 -3.18 -29.69 -4.86
C ARG A 373 -4.06 -28.63 -5.55
N SER A 374 -4.35 -28.76 -6.85
CA SER A 374 -5.15 -27.75 -7.57
C SER A 374 -6.66 -27.76 -7.28
N SER A 375 -7.17 -28.75 -6.54
CA SER A 375 -8.61 -28.85 -6.19
C SER A 375 -9.10 -27.84 -5.14
N GLY A 376 -8.24 -26.96 -4.60
CA GLY A 376 -8.54 -26.19 -3.39
C GLY A 376 -8.84 -24.70 -3.52
N TYR A 377 -8.62 -24.07 -4.67
CA TYR A 377 -8.71 -22.60 -4.78
C TYR A 377 -9.68 -22.18 -5.88
N SER A 378 -10.96 -22.49 -5.67
CA SER A 378 -12.05 -21.85 -6.40
C SER A 378 -12.49 -20.60 -5.63
N ASN A 379 -12.32 -19.44 -6.26
CA ASN A 379 -12.74 -18.12 -5.78
C ASN A 379 -14.20 -18.11 -5.29
N SER A 380 -14.40 -17.95 -3.98
CA SER A 380 -15.67 -17.48 -3.43
C SER A 380 -15.55 -15.99 -3.14
N SER A 381 -16.01 -15.14 -4.06
CA SER A 381 -16.20 -13.70 -3.79
C SER A 381 -17.31 -13.13 -4.68
N THR A 382 -18.54 -13.54 -4.39
CA THR A 382 -19.72 -12.74 -4.71
C THR A 382 -20.67 -12.79 -3.52
N ARG A 383 -20.39 -11.96 -2.49
CA ARG A 383 -21.40 -11.63 -1.49
C ARG A 383 -22.25 -10.50 -2.06
N ASN A 384 -23.39 -10.88 -2.61
CA ASN A 384 -24.50 -9.95 -2.83
C ASN A 384 -24.98 -9.47 -1.46
N TYR A 385 -24.78 -8.19 -1.15
CA TYR A 385 -25.57 -7.52 -0.12
C TYR A 385 -26.94 -7.22 -0.72
N ALA A 386 -27.88 -8.15 -0.54
CA ALA A 386 -29.29 -7.80 -0.57
C ALA A 386 -29.58 -7.00 0.71
N MET A 387 -29.89 -5.71 0.57
CA MET A 387 -30.52 -4.94 1.65
C MET A 387 -31.94 -5.47 1.82
N GLU A 388 -32.15 -6.26 2.87
CA GLU A 388 -33.48 -6.49 3.43
C GLU A 388 -33.92 -5.21 4.13
N SER A 389 -35.02 -4.65 3.66
CA SER A 389 -35.69 -3.49 4.23
C SER A 389 -36.48 -3.93 5.47
N ASP A 390 -35.91 -3.75 6.65
CA ASP A 390 -36.69 -3.80 7.88
C ASP A 390 -37.33 -2.41 8.12
N GLU A 391 -38.67 -2.40 8.03
CA GLU A 391 -39.53 -1.32 8.48
C GLU A 391 -39.28 -1.03 9.97
N MET A 392 -38.60 0.08 10.25
CA MET A 392 -38.58 0.68 11.59
C MET A 392 -39.83 1.54 11.76
N ASP A 393 -40.78 0.99 12.50
CA ASP A 393 -42.03 1.60 12.92
C ASP A 393 -41.75 2.84 13.80
N PHE A 394 -42.08 4.04 13.29
CA PHE A 394 -41.92 5.30 14.03
C PHE A 394 -43.17 5.58 14.87
N PRO A 395 -43.07 5.70 16.20
CA PRO A 395 -44.19 6.16 17.01
C PRO A 395 -44.49 7.63 16.74
N SER A 396 -45.66 7.86 16.15
CA SER A 396 -46.27 9.16 15.91
C SER A 396 -46.83 9.74 17.21
N LYS A 397 -45.99 10.42 18.01
CA LYS A 397 -46.38 11.48 18.97
C LYS A 397 -45.16 12.18 19.60
N PRO A 398 -45.18 13.52 19.76
CA PRO A 398 -44.06 14.26 20.35
C PRO A 398 -44.04 14.12 21.89
N PRO A 399 -42.86 14.08 22.52
CA PRO A 399 -42.74 14.15 23.97
C PRO A 399 -43.11 15.54 24.48
N ARG A 400 -43.97 15.56 25.52
CA ARG A 400 -44.44 16.77 26.19
C ARG A 400 -43.32 17.39 27.02
N GLY A 401 -43.14 18.71 26.84
CA GLY A 401 -42.68 19.60 27.92
C GLY A 401 -41.23 20.06 27.83
N LEU A 402 -41.01 21.19 27.16
CA LEU A 402 -40.03 22.19 27.62
C LEU A 402 -40.64 23.59 27.41
N THR A 403 -40.97 24.18 28.55
CA THR A 403 -41.45 25.54 28.74
C THR A 403 -40.37 26.57 28.42
N LYS A 404 -40.82 27.67 27.80
CA LYS A 404 -40.16 28.98 27.64
C LYS A 404 -39.05 29.30 28.65
N ARG A 405 -37.93 29.80 28.13
CA ARG A 405 -37.29 31.03 28.62
C ARG A 405 -36.75 31.82 27.44
#